data_AF-A0A1I6DC03-F1
#
_entry.id   AF-A0A1I6DC03-F1
#
_cell.length_a   1.000
_cell.length_b   1.000
_cell.length_c   1.000
_cell.angle_alpha   90.00
_cell.angle_beta   90.00
_cell.angle_gamma   90.00
#
_symmetry.space_group_name_H-M   'P 1'
#
loop_
_entity.id
_entity.type
_entity.pdbx_description
1 polymer ?
#
loop_
_entity_poly.entity_id
_entity_poly.type
_entity_poly.pdbx_seq_one_letter_code
_entity_poly.pdbx_strand_id
1 'polypeptide(L)'
;MRNAGAKNNDGQALVLTMMVLAALFVLTASLGVITSHTRGNIIREQSFTRALYAAEMGMEKTMAKVINDVQWFNGLSQGVETTVPVTIDPQLAGELSFTVTATKQGQATGQIFGTPVLLKSVGRSLDSQGNPAAQKTLQSNLLVFTAEDYFKGFSILPEEPVQTEIKGNATFDTPFIYNGDLILGGSVSVTGTNPVYTTGGLQLSGSASCGTSITNYPYIPPFPDLVAGYYMQKAGDYGMDHVYSSGASGTNFVFPNNNIGTNTITIAQNKNKTEEITVYVYNGFYYVDGNVTISGMYQGDAVIFATGNINVSSDLTPINNTGQVDPTAGSLTLIAPGDVVIENSTVYANLMAGGTFQAWGNAWLYGAVCATGANFGGGQGGGSQGGGGGNFDMEFESDLAPQDNYVPVTAKIINWQELYPVFGN
;
A
#
# COMPACT_ATOMS: atom_id res chain seq x y z
N MET A 1 -10.88 -85.63 64.02
CA MET A 1 -10.98 -84.33 63.32
C MET A 1 -12.31 -84.30 62.57
N ARG A 2 -13.26 -83.49 63.05
CA ARG A 2 -14.60 -83.34 62.43
C ARG A 2 -14.48 -82.36 61.27
N ASN A 3 -14.69 -82.83 60.03
CA ASN A 3 -14.87 -81.96 58.87
C ASN A 3 -16.18 -81.20 59.04
N ALA A 4 -16.07 -79.90 59.33
CA ALA A 4 -17.18 -78.97 59.37
C ALA A 4 -17.75 -78.77 57.95
N GLY A 5 -19.08 -78.70 57.87
CA GLY A 5 -19.85 -78.81 56.64
C GLY A 5 -19.42 -77.88 55.52
N ALA A 6 -19.30 -78.46 54.32
CA ALA A 6 -19.36 -77.72 53.06
C ALA A 6 -20.74 -77.03 52.99
N LYS A 7 -20.76 -75.73 53.31
CA LYS A 7 -21.94 -74.88 53.09
C LYS A 7 -22.13 -74.72 51.58
N ASN A 8 -23.31 -75.07 51.09
CA ASN A 8 -23.75 -74.81 49.71
C ASN A 8 -23.66 -73.30 49.42
N ASN A 9 -22.56 -72.86 48.78
CA ASN A 9 -22.36 -71.50 48.31
C ASN A 9 -22.77 -71.32 46.83
N ASP A 10 -23.37 -72.34 46.21
CA ASP A 10 -23.68 -72.37 44.77
C ASP A 10 -24.61 -71.24 44.32
N GLY A 11 -25.45 -70.69 45.22
CA GLY A 11 -26.29 -69.53 44.92
C GLY A 11 -25.56 -68.18 44.97
N GLN A 12 -24.46 -68.07 45.72
CA GLN A 12 -23.72 -66.81 45.89
C GLN A 12 -22.86 -66.50 44.66
N ALA A 13 -22.33 -67.53 44.00
CA ALA A 13 -21.56 -67.36 42.77
C ALA A 13 -22.41 -66.78 41.63
N LEU A 14 -23.69 -67.19 41.52
CA LEU A 14 -24.63 -66.67 40.52
C LEU A 14 -24.90 -65.18 40.73
N VAL A 15 -25.18 -64.76 41.97
CA VAL A 15 -25.48 -63.36 42.31
C VAL A 15 -24.27 -62.47 42.05
N LEU A 16 -23.07 -62.91 42.42
CA LEU A 16 -21.82 -62.18 42.14
C LEU A 16 -21.63 -62.01 40.63
N THR A 17 -21.83 -63.08 39.85
CA THR A 17 -21.68 -63.04 38.38
C THR A 17 -22.68 -62.08 37.75
N MET A 18 -23.94 -62.08 38.21
CA MET A 18 -24.95 -61.13 37.74
C MET A 18 -24.62 -59.67 38.10
N MET A 19 -24.12 -59.42 39.31
CA MET A 19 -23.68 -58.07 39.71
C MET A 19 -22.50 -57.58 38.87
N VAL A 20 -21.51 -58.44 38.60
CA VAL A 20 -20.37 -58.09 37.75
C VAL A 20 -20.82 -57.83 36.31
N LEU A 21 -21.69 -58.67 35.74
CA LEU A 21 -22.27 -58.44 34.41
C LEU A 21 -23.06 -57.13 34.35
N ALA A 22 -23.90 -56.85 35.35
CA ALA A 22 -24.66 -55.60 35.42
C ALA A 22 -23.72 -54.38 35.49
N ALA A 23 -22.66 -54.45 36.30
CA ALA A 23 -21.66 -53.39 36.38
C ALA A 23 -20.92 -53.19 35.03
N LEU A 24 -20.55 -54.27 34.34
CA LEU A 24 -19.93 -54.21 33.02
C LEU A 24 -20.86 -53.58 31.98
N PHE A 25 -22.15 -53.92 31.99
CA PHE A 25 -23.14 -53.31 31.10
C PHE A 25 -23.29 -51.80 31.34
N VAL A 26 -23.36 -51.36 32.60
CA VAL A 26 -23.45 -49.93 32.95
C VAL A 26 -22.20 -49.17 32.50
N LEU A 27 -21.01 -49.73 32.69
CA LEU A 27 -19.74 -49.13 32.25
C LEU A 27 -19.64 -49.06 30.71
N THR A 28 -20.11 -50.08 30.01
CA THR A 28 -20.09 -50.09 28.54
C THR A 28 -21.07 -49.06 27.98
N ALA A 29 -22.27 -48.95 28.57
CA ALA A 29 -23.26 -47.95 28.18
C ALA A 29 -22.78 -46.52 28.44
N SER A 30 -22.16 -46.25 29.60
CA SER A 30 -21.62 -44.92 29.91
C SER A 30 -20.47 -44.54 28.97
N LEU A 31 -19.56 -45.47 28.66
CA LEU A 31 -18.47 -45.24 27.71
C LEU A 31 -19.00 -44.96 26.28
N GLY A 32 -20.07 -45.66 25.87
CA GLY A 32 -20.74 -45.42 24.59
C GLY A 32 -21.34 -44.01 24.50
N VAL A 33 -22.00 -43.55 25.56
CA VAL A 33 -22.55 -42.18 25.65
C VAL A 33 -21.43 -41.14 25.58
N ILE A 34 -20.35 -41.31 26.37
CA ILE A 34 -19.19 -40.40 26.34
C ILE A 34 -18.62 -40.33 24.93
N THR A 35 -18.36 -41.48 24.29
CA THR A 35 -17.77 -41.54 22.95
C THR A 35 -18.68 -40.90 21.90
N SER A 36 -19.99 -41.10 21.99
CA SER A 36 -20.96 -40.46 21.10
C SER A 36 -20.96 -38.94 21.25
N HIS A 37 -20.92 -38.43 22.49
CA HIS A 37 -20.80 -36.99 22.75
C HIS A 37 -19.46 -36.43 22.26
N THR A 38 -18.35 -37.12 22.51
CA THR A 38 -17.03 -36.70 22.03
C THR A 38 -17.01 -36.65 20.50
N ARG A 39 -17.55 -37.65 19.82
CA ARG A 39 -17.66 -37.66 18.35
C ARG A 39 -18.50 -36.50 17.83
N GLY A 40 -19.64 -36.22 18.46
CA GLY A 40 -20.49 -35.08 18.09
C GLY A 40 -19.78 -33.73 18.28
N ASN A 41 -19.00 -33.59 19.36
CA ASN A 41 -18.21 -32.39 19.61
C ASN A 41 -17.09 -32.23 18.58
N ILE A 42 -16.36 -33.31 18.23
CA ILE A 42 -15.31 -33.29 17.21
C ILE A 42 -15.87 -32.86 15.84
N ILE A 43 -17.01 -33.42 15.42
CA ILE A 43 -17.64 -33.05 14.13
C ILE A 43 -18.06 -31.58 14.12
N ARG A 44 -18.60 -31.08 15.24
CA ARG A 44 -18.95 -29.66 15.39
C ARG A 44 -17.73 -28.76 15.32
N GLU A 45 -16.67 -29.11 16.03
CA GLU A 45 -15.41 -28.38 16.01
C GLU A 45 -14.80 -28.34 14.61
N GLN A 46 -14.74 -29.48 13.93
CA GLN A 46 -14.29 -29.57 12.55
C GLN A 46 -15.12 -28.68 11.60
N SER A 47 -16.45 -28.65 11.78
CA SER A 47 -17.34 -27.79 10.99
C SER A 47 -17.11 -26.31 11.28
N PHE A 48 -16.85 -25.93 12.53
CA PHE A 48 -16.50 -24.56 12.90
C PHE A 48 -15.15 -24.13 12.32
N THR A 49 -14.13 -24.99 12.39
CA THR A 49 -12.81 -24.73 11.78
C THR A 49 -12.93 -24.56 10.26
N ARG A 50 -13.73 -25.41 9.60
CA ARG A 50 -14.05 -25.29 8.17
C ARG A 50 -14.74 -23.96 7.84
N ALA A 51 -15.73 -23.56 8.64
CA ALA A 51 -16.41 -22.28 8.46
C ALA A 51 -15.47 -21.09 8.68
N LEU A 52 -14.53 -21.18 9.62
CA LEU A 52 -13.51 -20.16 9.85
C LEU A 52 -12.59 -20.02 8.63
N TYR A 53 -12.04 -21.12 8.11
CA TYR A 53 -11.21 -21.09 6.91
C TYR A 53 -11.97 -20.55 5.68
N ALA A 54 -13.26 -20.87 5.55
CA ALA A 54 -14.09 -20.29 4.51
C ALA A 54 -14.21 -18.76 4.64
N ALA A 55 -14.32 -18.25 5.87
CA ALA A 55 -14.34 -16.81 6.11
C ALA A 55 -12.99 -16.16 5.77
N GLU A 56 -11.87 -16.75 6.18
CA GLU A 56 -10.52 -16.27 5.86
C GLU A 56 -10.26 -16.22 4.36
N MET A 57 -10.61 -17.29 3.63
CA MET A 57 -10.52 -17.33 2.16
C MET A 57 -11.32 -16.19 1.50
N GLY A 58 -12.48 -15.84 2.05
CA GLY A 58 -13.27 -14.71 1.57
C GLY A 58 -12.54 -13.37 1.73
N MET A 59 -11.90 -13.17 2.89
CA MET A 59 -11.12 -11.95 3.18
C MET A 59 -9.93 -11.83 2.22
N GLU A 60 -9.16 -12.90 2.04
CA GLU A 60 -7.99 -12.93 1.14
C GLU A 60 -8.38 -12.67 -0.31
N LYS A 61 -9.44 -13.33 -0.81
CA LYS A 61 -9.93 -13.10 -2.19
C LYS A 61 -10.43 -11.67 -2.39
N THR A 62 -11.09 -11.11 -1.39
CA THR A 62 -11.56 -9.71 -1.47
C THR A 62 -10.40 -8.73 -1.44
N MET A 63 -9.39 -8.96 -0.60
CA MET A 63 -8.16 -8.17 -0.57
C MET A 63 -7.39 -8.27 -1.90
N ALA A 64 -7.28 -9.47 -2.48
CA ALA A 64 -6.70 -9.65 -3.81
C ALA A 64 -7.48 -8.90 -4.89
N LYS A 65 -8.82 -8.84 -4.77
CA LYS A 65 -9.65 -8.03 -5.68
C LYS A 65 -9.40 -6.53 -5.52
N VAL A 66 -9.29 -6.03 -4.28
CA VAL A 66 -8.92 -4.63 -4.01
C VAL A 66 -7.59 -4.27 -4.70
N ILE A 67 -6.58 -5.14 -4.56
CA ILE A 67 -5.23 -4.90 -5.09
C ILE A 67 -5.20 -4.95 -6.62
N ASN A 68 -5.90 -5.91 -7.23
CA ASN A 68 -5.81 -6.15 -8.67
C ASN A 68 -6.87 -5.40 -9.51
N ASP A 69 -7.91 -4.84 -8.89
CA ASP A 69 -9.02 -4.15 -9.56
C ASP A 69 -9.30 -2.79 -8.91
N VAL A 70 -8.44 -1.82 -9.24
CA VAL A 70 -8.52 -0.43 -8.78
C VAL A 70 -9.87 0.20 -9.13
N GLN A 71 -10.41 -0.09 -10.30
CA GLN A 71 -11.70 0.45 -10.73
C GLN A 71 -12.84 -0.06 -9.84
N TRP A 72 -12.85 -1.35 -9.50
CA TRP A 72 -13.81 -1.90 -8.55
C TRP A 72 -13.66 -1.27 -7.18
N PHE A 73 -12.43 -1.12 -6.68
CA PHE A 73 -12.19 -0.43 -5.41
C PHE A 73 -12.70 1.00 -5.45
N ASN A 74 -12.36 1.78 -6.48
CA ASN A 74 -12.81 3.16 -6.67
C ASN A 74 -14.34 3.28 -6.77
N GLY A 75 -15.01 2.27 -7.35
CA GLY A 75 -16.47 2.19 -7.42
C GLY A 75 -17.18 1.93 -6.09
N LEU A 76 -16.49 1.56 -5.02
CA LEU A 76 -17.11 1.43 -3.69
C LEU A 76 -17.57 2.80 -3.18
N SER A 77 -18.83 2.89 -2.78
CA SER A 77 -19.39 4.10 -2.17
C SER A 77 -19.01 4.21 -0.70
N GLN A 78 -18.63 5.41 -0.25
CA GLN A 78 -18.30 5.67 1.14
C GLN A 78 -19.52 5.43 2.05
N GLY A 79 -19.32 4.67 3.13
CA GLY A 79 -20.35 4.35 4.12
C GLY A 79 -21.44 3.37 3.66
N VAL A 80 -21.35 2.84 2.43
CA VAL A 80 -22.32 1.89 1.88
C VAL A 80 -21.72 0.49 1.84
N GLU A 81 -22.37 -0.47 2.50
CA GLU A 81 -21.94 -1.87 2.43
C GLU A 81 -22.17 -2.43 1.02
N THR A 82 -21.11 -2.86 0.37
CA THR A 82 -21.18 -3.50 -0.94
C THR A 82 -20.89 -4.99 -0.79
N THR A 83 -21.81 -5.84 -1.24
CA THR A 83 -21.57 -7.29 -1.26
C THR A 83 -20.60 -7.61 -2.40
N VAL A 84 -19.50 -8.30 -2.07
CA VAL A 84 -18.49 -8.70 -3.04
C VAL A 84 -18.87 -10.07 -3.59
N PRO A 85 -19.24 -10.19 -4.89
CA PRO A 85 -19.41 -11.49 -5.50
C PRO A 85 -18.03 -12.14 -5.60
N VAL A 86 -17.80 -13.18 -4.81
CA VAL A 86 -16.56 -13.96 -4.86
C VAL A 86 -16.88 -15.35 -5.38
N THR A 87 -16.22 -15.73 -6.47
CA THR A 87 -16.37 -17.06 -7.06
C THR A 87 -15.54 -18.06 -6.25
N ILE A 88 -16.20 -19.11 -5.76
CA ILE A 88 -15.55 -20.22 -5.06
C ILE A 88 -14.94 -21.16 -6.10
N ASP A 89 -13.79 -21.73 -5.78
CA ASP A 89 -13.22 -22.80 -6.61
C ASP A 89 -14.25 -23.96 -6.70
N PRO A 90 -14.59 -24.44 -7.91
CA PRO A 90 -15.50 -25.57 -8.07
C PRO A 90 -15.14 -26.80 -7.22
N GLN A 91 -13.85 -27.02 -6.91
CA GLN A 91 -13.40 -28.14 -6.08
C GLN A 91 -13.77 -27.99 -4.60
N LEU A 92 -13.99 -26.76 -4.12
CA LEU A 92 -14.39 -26.45 -2.74
C LEU A 92 -15.90 -26.18 -2.60
N ALA A 93 -16.61 -26.00 -3.71
CA ALA A 93 -17.99 -25.52 -3.77
C ALA A 93 -19.04 -26.48 -3.15
N GLY A 94 -18.69 -27.73 -2.86
CA GLY A 94 -19.62 -28.72 -2.30
C GLY A 94 -19.81 -28.67 -0.78
N GLU A 95 -18.80 -28.24 -0.02
CA GLU A 95 -18.81 -28.31 1.45
C GLU A 95 -18.66 -26.95 2.14
N LEU A 96 -18.30 -25.90 1.40
CA LEU A 96 -18.01 -24.57 1.94
C LEU A 96 -18.72 -23.49 1.13
N SER A 97 -19.20 -22.47 1.82
CA SER A 97 -19.60 -21.21 1.19
C SER A 97 -19.12 -20.03 2.01
N PHE A 98 -18.89 -18.89 1.38
CA PHE A 98 -18.64 -17.65 2.10
C PHE A 98 -19.25 -16.45 1.38
N THR A 99 -19.49 -15.38 2.11
CA THR A 99 -20.00 -14.11 1.58
C THR A 99 -19.23 -12.98 2.24
N VAL A 100 -18.77 -12.01 1.45
CA VAL A 100 -17.99 -10.88 1.96
C VAL A 100 -18.73 -9.59 1.65
N THR A 101 -18.81 -8.71 2.64
CA THR A 101 -19.18 -7.30 2.42
C THR A 101 -17.95 -6.42 2.63
N ALA A 102 -17.81 -5.43 1.77
CA ALA A 102 -16.77 -4.41 1.83
C ALA A 102 -17.41 -3.03 1.92
N THR A 103 -16.94 -2.22 2.86
CA THR A 103 -17.44 -0.86 3.10
C THR A 103 -16.27 0.09 3.19
N LYS A 104 -16.15 1.03 2.24
CA LYS A 104 -15.21 2.15 2.39
C LYS A 104 -15.67 2.99 3.58
N GLN A 105 -14.85 3.07 4.60
CA GLN A 105 -15.11 3.93 5.73
C GLN A 105 -14.70 5.36 5.37
N GLY A 106 -15.39 6.35 5.95
CA GLY A 106 -14.88 7.72 5.85
C GLY A 106 -13.54 7.83 6.54
N GLN A 107 -12.68 8.69 6.00
CA GLN A 107 -11.45 9.06 6.68
C GLN A 107 -11.81 9.66 8.04
N ALA A 108 -11.34 9.03 9.12
CA ALA A 108 -11.46 9.61 10.44
C ALA A 108 -10.71 10.95 10.48
N THR A 109 -11.10 11.87 11.35
CA THR A 109 -10.39 13.13 11.53
C THR A 109 -8.90 12.85 11.80
N GLY A 110 -8.03 13.31 10.89
CA GLY A 110 -6.58 13.08 10.96
C GLY A 110 -6.07 11.89 10.15
N GLN A 111 -6.90 11.06 9.54
CA GLN A 111 -6.46 9.97 8.67
C GLN A 111 -6.38 10.42 7.21
N ILE A 112 -5.22 10.90 6.76
CA ILE A 112 -5.05 11.33 5.35
C ILE A 112 -4.40 10.27 4.45
N PHE A 113 -3.67 9.32 5.05
CA PHE A 113 -2.85 8.35 4.33
C PHE A 113 -3.53 6.97 4.30
N GLY A 114 -3.91 6.54 3.11
CA GLY A 114 -4.65 5.31 2.89
C GLY A 114 -6.15 5.44 3.16
N THR A 115 -6.90 4.56 2.52
CA THR A 115 -8.37 4.48 2.63
C THR A 115 -8.77 3.30 3.50
N PRO A 116 -9.48 3.54 4.62
CA PRO A 116 -9.98 2.46 5.46
C PRO A 116 -11.16 1.73 4.80
N VAL A 117 -11.10 0.40 4.82
CA VAL A 117 -12.14 -0.50 4.33
C VAL A 117 -12.47 -1.49 5.43
N LEU A 118 -13.74 -1.54 5.81
CA LEU A 118 -14.25 -2.59 6.68
C LEU A 118 -14.63 -3.78 5.82
N LEU A 119 -13.99 -4.92 6.07
CA LEU A 119 -14.34 -6.19 5.48
C LEU A 119 -15.06 -7.06 6.50
N LYS A 120 -16.18 -7.67 6.09
CA LYS A 120 -16.90 -8.66 6.89
C LYS A 120 -17.14 -9.91 6.07
N SER A 121 -16.51 -11.00 6.45
CA SER A 121 -16.61 -12.30 5.77
C SER A 121 -17.37 -13.30 6.62
N VAL A 122 -18.44 -13.86 6.06
CA VAL A 122 -19.25 -14.90 6.68
C VAL A 122 -18.93 -16.22 5.98
N GLY A 123 -18.20 -17.10 6.66
CA GLY A 123 -17.91 -18.45 6.19
C GLY A 123 -18.88 -19.48 6.76
N ARG A 124 -19.26 -20.47 5.94
CA ARG A 124 -20.21 -21.53 6.28
C ARG A 124 -19.66 -22.88 5.85
N SER A 125 -19.74 -23.85 6.75
CA SER A 125 -19.58 -25.28 6.41
C SER A 125 -20.96 -25.84 6.11
N LEU A 126 -21.11 -26.55 5.00
CA LEU A 126 -22.36 -27.15 4.57
C LEU A 126 -22.38 -28.65 4.91
N ASP A 127 -23.55 -29.18 5.24
CA ASP A 127 -23.78 -30.62 5.33
C ASP A 127 -23.97 -31.23 3.92
N SER A 128 -24.13 -32.56 3.85
CA SER A 128 -24.36 -33.28 2.59
C SER A 128 -25.62 -32.86 1.83
N GLN A 129 -26.52 -32.13 2.48
CA GLN A 129 -27.78 -31.62 1.93
C GLN A 129 -27.66 -30.14 1.54
N GLY A 130 -26.50 -29.51 1.73
CA GLY A 130 -26.24 -28.11 1.43
C GLY A 130 -26.69 -27.12 2.52
N ASN A 131 -27.10 -27.61 3.71
CA ASN A 131 -27.50 -26.73 4.81
C ASN A 131 -26.27 -26.30 5.65
N PRO A 132 -26.26 -25.10 6.23
CA PRO A 132 -25.16 -24.66 7.08
C PRO A 132 -25.07 -25.51 8.37
N ALA A 133 -24.05 -26.36 8.44
CA ALA A 133 -23.69 -27.13 9.63
C ALA A 133 -22.95 -26.27 10.68
N ALA A 134 -22.23 -25.23 10.22
CA ALA A 134 -21.57 -24.25 11.06
C ALA A 134 -21.40 -22.92 10.31
N GLN A 135 -21.35 -21.81 11.05
CA GLN A 135 -21.09 -20.47 10.52
C GLN A 135 -20.10 -19.73 11.41
N LYS A 136 -19.16 -19.02 10.79
CA LYS A 136 -18.23 -18.10 11.43
C LYS A 136 -18.24 -16.77 10.69
N THR A 137 -18.09 -15.67 11.44
CA THR A 137 -18.01 -14.34 10.86
C THR A 137 -16.72 -13.69 11.29
N LEU A 138 -15.92 -13.26 10.33
CA LEU A 138 -14.73 -12.45 10.56
C LEU A 138 -15.03 -11.02 10.15
N GLN A 139 -14.48 -10.09 10.92
CA GLN A 139 -14.47 -8.67 10.58
C GLN A 139 -13.01 -8.20 10.62
N SER A 140 -12.56 -7.48 9.61
CA SER A 140 -11.25 -6.83 9.63
C SER A 140 -11.29 -5.42 9.08
N ASN A 141 -10.42 -4.58 9.63
CA ASN A 141 -10.14 -3.26 9.09
C ASN A 141 -8.92 -3.37 8.18
N LEU A 142 -9.13 -3.09 6.91
CA LEU A 142 -8.14 -3.04 5.85
C LEU A 142 -7.78 -1.58 5.59
N LEU A 143 -6.50 -1.24 5.46
CA LEU A 143 -6.07 0.00 4.82
C LEU A 143 -5.63 -0.29 3.41
N VAL A 144 -6.09 0.52 2.46
CA VAL A 144 -5.76 0.42 1.03
C VAL A 144 -5.01 1.68 0.63
N PHE A 145 -3.88 1.52 -0.05
CA PHE A 145 -3.02 2.62 -0.50
C PHE A 145 -2.94 2.59 -2.02
N THR A 146 -3.31 3.72 -2.61
CA THR A 146 -3.33 3.95 -4.05
C THR A 146 -2.17 4.86 -4.47
N ALA A 147 -1.97 5.04 -5.78
CA ALA A 147 -0.98 6.00 -6.28
C ALA A 147 -1.20 7.41 -5.69
N GLU A 148 -2.46 7.86 -5.61
CA GLU A 148 -2.83 9.12 -4.98
C GLU A 148 -2.30 9.21 -3.55
N ASP A 149 -2.43 8.14 -2.75
CA ASP A 149 -1.91 8.12 -1.39
C ASP A 149 -0.40 8.32 -1.34
N TYR A 150 0.37 7.59 -2.16
CA TYR A 150 1.83 7.71 -2.21
C TYR A 150 2.31 9.11 -2.63
N PHE A 151 1.49 9.86 -3.36
CA PHE A 151 1.77 11.21 -3.84
C PHE A 151 0.95 12.30 -3.13
N LYS A 152 0.57 12.10 -1.85
CA LYS A 152 -0.10 13.13 -1.01
C LYS A 152 0.83 14.15 -0.34
N GLY A 153 2.05 14.30 -0.87
CA GLY A 153 3.05 15.23 -0.34
C GLY A 153 4.44 14.64 -0.31
N PHE A 154 5.16 14.84 0.80
CA PHE A 154 6.52 14.33 0.97
C PHE A 154 6.51 13.07 1.84
N SER A 155 6.67 11.90 1.22
CA SER A 155 6.60 10.59 1.86
C SER A 155 7.94 9.88 1.86
N ILE A 156 8.43 9.48 3.03
CA ILE A 156 9.64 8.67 3.19
C ILE A 156 9.27 7.34 3.85
N LEU A 157 9.36 6.27 3.06
CA LEU A 157 8.78 4.96 3.33
C LEU A 157 9.87 3.87 3.34
N PRO A 158 10.75 3.82 4.34
CA PRO A 158 11.70 2.71 4.46
C PRO A 158 10.97 1.36 4.53
N GLU A 159 11.68 0.29 4.13
CA GLU A 159 11.15 -1.10 4.13
C GLU A 159 10.63 -1.52 5.51
N GLU A 160 11.34 -1.10 6.56
CA GLU A 160 10.98 -1.32 7.95
C GLU A 160 10.94 0.00 8.71
N PRO A 161 10.09 0.14 9.75
CA PRO A 161 10.08 1.33 10.58
C PRO A 161 11.45 1.51 11.26
N VAL A 162 12.15 2.58 10.89
CA VAL A 162 13.48 2.90 11.43
C VAL A 162 13.52 4.32 11.98
N GLN A 163 14.44 4.57 12.91
CA GLN A 163 14.74 5.93 13.32
C GLN A 163 15.65 6.59 12.29
N THR A 164 15.19 7.69 11.70
CA THR A 164 16.01 8.48 10.75
C THR A 164 16.04 9.94 11.15
N GLU A 165 17.20 10.55 10.91
CA GLU A 165 17.39 11.98 11.05
C GLU A 165 17.47 12.63 9.67
N ILE A 166 16.52 13.54 9.40
CA ILE A 166 16.50 14.35 8.18
C ILE A 166 16.98 15.75 8.55
N LYS A 167 18.16 16.09 8.01
CA LYS A 167 18.83 17.38 8.20
C LYS A 167 18.91 18.14 6.88
N GLY A 168 19.06 19.45 6.98
CA GLY A 168 19.32 20.32 5.84
C GLY A 168 18.61 21.65 5.99
N ASN A 169 18.31 22.26 4.84
CA ASN A 169 17.52 23.48 4.74
C ASN A 169 16.42 23.21 3.71
N ALA A 170 15.21 22.93 4.21
CA ALA A 170 14.08 22.56 3.38
C ALA A 170 12.77 23.12 3.96
N THR A 171 11.86 23.55 3.09
CA THR A 171 10.52 23.99 3.45
C THR A 171 9.50 23.14 2.70
N PHE A 172 8.58 22.55 3.44
CA PHE A 172 7.51 21.72 2.91
C PHE A 172 6.17 22.40 3.16
N ASP A 173 5.57 22.96 2.11
CA ASP A 173 4.16 23.37 2.11
C ASP A 173 3.28 22.22 1.62
N THR A 174 3.41 21.08 2.30
CA THR A 174 2.72 19.83 1.99
C THR A 174 2.78 18.89 3.20
N PRO A 175 1.87 17.91 3.35
CA PRO A 175 2.00 16.88 4.37
C PRO A 175 3.34 16.14 4.27
N PHE A 176 3.92 15.84 5.43
CA PHE A 176 5.15 15.05 5.55
C PHE A 176 4.81 13.70 6.17
N ILE A 177 5.13 12.60 5.50
CA ILE A 177 4.74 11.24 5.91
C ILE A 177 6.01 10.41 6.08
N TYR A 178 6.17 9.75 7.24
CA TYR A 178 7.36 8.96 7.55
C TYR A 178 7.02 7.64 8.23
N ASN A 179 7.55 6.53 7.71
CA ASN A 179 7.43 5.22 8.36
C ASN A 179 8.56 4.98 9.38
N GLY A 180 8.37 5.41 10.62
CA GLY A 180 9.26 5.13 11.76
C GLY A 180 9.33 6.27 12.79
N ASP A 181 10.44 6.34 13.52
CA ASP A 181 10.79 7.49 14.38
C ASP A 181 11.52 8.56 13.56
N LEU A 182 11.03 9.80 13.59
CA LEU A 182 11.59 10.89 12.78
C LEU A 182 12.28 11.93 13.67
N ILE A 183 13.54 12.25 13.36
CA ILE A 183 14.21 13.45 13.84
C ILE A 183 14.29 14.45 12.68
N LEU A 184 13.59 15.58 12.80
CA LEU A 184 13.80 16.72 11.90
C LEU A 184 14.88 17.63 12.49
N GLY A 185 15.88 17.96 11.69
CA GLY A 185 17.03 18.78 12.11
C GLY A 185 17.38 19.88 11.11
N GLY A 186 18.34 20.72 11.49
CA GLY A 186 18.76 21.87 10.67
C GLY A 186 17.68 22.94 10.64
N SER A 187 17.33 23.41 9.43
CA SER A 187 16.28 24.40 9.18
C SER A 187 15.07 23.80 8.46
N VAL A 188 14.85 22.47 8.58
CA VAL A 188 13.71 21.80 7.97
C VAL A 188 12.40 22.30 8.59
N SER A 189 11.50 22.84 7.77
CA SER A 189 10.20 23.33 8.22
C SER A 189 9.05 22.72 7.43
N VAL A 190 8.01 22.27 8.13
CA VAL A 190 6.72 21.86 7.53
C VAL A 190 5.71 22.96 7.87
N THR A 191 5.33 23.73 6.85
CA THR A 191 4.63 25.01 7.00
C THR A 191 3.11 24.86 6.86
N GLY A 192 2.39 25.92 7.24
CA GLY A 192 0.94 25.99 7.11
C GLY A 192 0.19 25.06 8.06
N THR A 193 -0.93 24.52 7.58
CA THR A 193 -1.74 23.51 8.31
C THR A 193 -1.32 22.08 7.98
N ASN A 194 -0.20 21.91 7.27
CA ASN A 194 0.25 20.59 6.82
C ASN A 194 0.76 19.75 7.99
N PRO A 195 0.27 18.52 8.18
CA PRO A 195 0.67 17.70 9.32
C PRO A 195 1.90 16.85 9.00
N VAL A 196 2.66 16.51 10.04
CA VAL A 196 3.70 15.48 10.01
C VAL A 196 3.13 14.17 10.56
N TYR A 197 3.18 13.11 9.76
CA TYR A 197 2.71 11.77 10.09
C TYR A 197 3.87 10.83 10.35
N THR A 198 3.88 10.17 11.51
CA THR A 198 4.90 9.17 11.84
C THR A 198 4.25 7.92 12.45
N THR A 199 4.71 6.72 12.08
CA THR A 199 4.33 5.50 12.81
C THR A 199 4.98 5.43 14.19
N GLY A 200 6.12 6.08 14.39
CA GLY A 200 6.79 6.25 15.68
C GLY A 200 6.62 7.66 16.25
N GLY A 201 7.65 8.14 16.96
CA GLY A 201 7.76 9.48 17.52
C GLY A 201 8.32 10.52 16.53
N LEU A 202 8.14 11.79 16.89
CA LEU A 202 8.72 12.94 16.20
C LEU A 202 9.57 13.76 17.18
N GLN A 203 10.81 14.03 16.80
CA GLN A 203 11.71 14.94 17.51
C GLN A 203 12.14 16.07 16.59
N LEU A 204 12.13 17.29 17.12
CA LEU A 204 12.63 18.48 16.41
C LEU A 204 13.96 18.89 17.03
N SER A 205 14.94 19.19 16.19
CA SER A 205 16.28 19.63 16.59
C SER A 205 16.75 20.83 15.75
N GLY A 206 17.67 21.63 16.29
CA GLY A 206 18.12 22.85 15.62
C GLY A 206 17.00 23.89 15.50
N SER A 207 16.76 24.37 14.28
CA SER A 207 15.69 25.31 13.93
C SER A 207 14.52 24.64 13.22
N ALA A 208 14.44 23.31 13.25
CA ALA A 208 13.35 22.58 12.61
C ALA A 208 12.00 22.90 13.26
N SER A 209 10.95 22.94 12.45
CA SER A 209 9.60 23.25 12.92
C SER A 209 8.51 22.52 12.14
N CYS A 210 7.38 22.24 12.80
CA CYS A 210 6.18 21.73 12.16
C CYS A 210 4.94 22.31 12.85
N GLY A 211 3.88 22.60 12.10
CA GLY A 211 2.62 23.11 12.67
C GLY A 211 1.85 22.06 13.47
N THR A 212 1.45 20.98 12.80
CA THR A 212 0.70 19.86 13.40
C THR A 212 1.48 18.57 13.25
N SER A 213 1.43 17.67 14.24
CA SER A 213 1.99 16.33 14.13
C SER A 213 1.01 15.27 14.61
N ILE A 214 1.00 14.14 13.91
CA ILE A 214 0.21 12.95 14.22
C ILE A 214 1.19 11.78 14.30
N THR A 215 1.64 11.51 15.53
CA THR A 215 2.56 10.42 15.84
C THR A 215 1.80 9.15 16.18
N ASN A 216 2.48 8.00 16.18
CA ASN A 216 1.86 6.67 16.39
C ASN A 216 0.74 6.38 15.38
N TYR A 217 0.92 6.79 14.13
CA TYR A 217 -0.02 6.51 13.07
C TYR A 217 -0.22 4.99 12.93
N PRO A 218 -1.46 4.48 12.82
CA PRO A 218 -1.72 3.04 12.95
C PRO A 218 -0.89 2.16 12.04
N TYR A 219 -0.69 2.61 10.79
CA TYR A 219 0.16 1.94 9.81
C TYR A 219 0.46 2.87 8.65
N ILE A 220 1.73 2.97 8.28
CA ILE A 220 2.20 3.58 7.04
C ILE A 220 2.92 2.45 6.28
N PRO A 221 2.52 2.10 5.04
CA PRO A 221 3.18 1.08 4.25
C PRO A 221 4.64 1.42 3.97
N PRO A 222 5.49 0.40 3.74
CA PRO A 222 6.79 0.62 3.14
C PRO A 222 6.64 1.13 1.69
N PHE A 223 7.77 1.51 1.10
CA PHE A 223 7.83 1.86 -0.31
C PHE A 223 7.21 0.76 -1.19
N PRO A 224 6.40 1.10 -2.20
CA PRO A 224 5.72 0.12 -3.04
C PRO A 224 6.72 -0.69 -3.87
N ASP A 225 6.43 -1.97 -4.10
CA ASP A 225 7.26 -2.83 -4.94
C ASP A 225 7.13 -2.42 -6.42
N LEU A 226 8.24 -1.95 -7.00
CA LEU A 226 8.31 -1.47 -8.37
C LEU A 226 8.76 -2.57 -9.32
N VAL A 227 7.79 -3.32 -9.87
CA VAL A 227 8.09 -4.41 -10.81
C VAL A 227 8.38 -3.85 -12.21
N ALA A 228 9.65 -3.79 -12.61
CA ALA A 228 10.08 -3.25 -13.92
C ALA A 228 9.32 -3.87 -15.13
N GLY A 229 9.02 -5.17 -15.07
CA GLY A 229 8.26 -5.86 -16.13
C GLY A 229 6.85 -5.29 -16.35
N TYR A 230 6.19 -4.81 -15.29
CA TYR A 230 4.90 -4.13 -15.39
C TYR A 230 5.03 -2.83 -16.19
N TYR A 231 6.00 -1.99 -15.84
CA TYR A 231 6.21 -0.71 -16.52
C TYR A 231 6.67 -0.86 -17.97
N MET A 232 7.51 -1.87 -18.25
CA MET A 232 7.90 -2.22 -19.62
C MET A 232 6.69 -2.63 -20.46
N GLN A 233 5.81 -3.47 -19.91
CA GLN A 233 4.57 -3.87 -20.59
C GLN A 233 3.68 -2.65 -20.85
N LYS A 234 3.49 -1.77 -19.84
CA LYS A 234 2.69 -0.56 -19.98
C LYS A 234 3.23 0.39 -21.03
N ALA A 235 4.54 0.64 -21.07
CA ALA A 235 5.15 1.43 -22.13
C ALA A 235 4.96 0.78 -23.51
N GLY A 236 5.11 -0.54 -23.60
CA GLY A 236 4.87 -1.29 -24.84
C GLY A 236 3.44 -1.18 -25.38
N ASP A 237 2.43 -1.03 -24.51
CA ASP A 237 1.04 -0.79 -24.90
C ASP A 237 0.85 0.56 -25.63
N TYR A 238 1.76 1.54 -25.42
CA TYR A 238 1.77 2.83 -26.12
C TYR A 238 2.63 2.83 -27.39
N GLY A 239 3.60 1.92 -27.50
CA GLY A 239 4.44 1.76 -28.70
C GLY A 239 5.89 1.40 -28.37
N MET A 240 6.64 0.92 -29.37
CA MET A 240 8.06 0.59 -29.18
C MET A 240 8.95 1.84 -29.01
N ASP A 241 8.48 3.00 -29.47
CA ASP A 241 9.07 4.33 -29.26
C ASP A 241 8.97 4.83 -27.81
N HIS A 242 8.20 4.13 -26.97
CA HIS A 242 8.11 4.35 -25.53
C HIS A 242 9.06 3.46 -24.72
N VAL A 243 9.75 2.50 -25.35
CA VAL A 243 10.64 1.53 -24.70
C VAL A 243 12.08 1.79 -25.12
N TYR A 244 12.90 2.24 -24.17
CA TYR A 244 14.30 2.61 -24.38
C TYR A 244 15.19 1.58 -23.68
N SER A 245 15.88 0.75 -24.45
CA SER A 245 16.92 -0.15 -23.93
C SER A 245 18.11 -0.19 -24.89
N SER A 246 19.30 -0.14 -24.33
CA SER A 246 20.56 -0.27 -25.09
C SER A 246 21.13 -1.69 -25.04
N GLY A 247 20.54 -2.58 -24.22
CA GLY A 247 21.11 -3.88 -23.86
C GLY A 247 22.35 -3.80 -22.95
N ALA A 248 22.78 -2.59 -22.57
CA ALA A 248 23.91 -2.36 -21.66
C ALA A 248 23.43 -1.75 -20.35
N SER A 249 23.75 -2.42 -19.23
CA SER A 249 23.40 -1.95 -17.88
C SER A 249 23.97 -0.56 -17.58
N GLY A 250 23.16 0.33 -17.01
CA GLY A 250 23.60 1.65 -16.54
C GLY A 250 23.76 2.70 -17.64
N THR A 251 23.20 2.48 -18.83
CA THR A 251 23.18 3.49 -19.91
C THR A 251 22.44 4.74 -19.44
N ASN A 252 22.97 5.92 -19.75
CA ASN A 252 22.29 7.18 -19.47
C ASN A 252 21.52 7.67 -20.71
N PHE A 253 20.21 7.83 -20.57
CA PHE A 253 19.34 8.39 -21.60
C PHE A 253 19.05 9.84 -21.27
N VAL A 254 19.12 10.71 -22.28
CA VAL A 254 18.78 12.13 -22.13
C VAL A 254 17.37 12.34 -22.65
N PHE A 255 16.53 12.92 -21.80
CA PHE A 255 15.18 13.33 -22.10
C PHE A 255 15.11 14.85 -22.02
N PRO A 256 14.38 15.51 -22.92
CA PRO A 256 13.72 14.94 -24.09
C PRO A 256 14.72 14.48 -25.18
N ASN A 257 14.26 13.61 -26.08
CA ASN A 257 15.01 13.11 -27.23
C ASN A 257 14.15 13.16 -28.51
N ASN A 258 14.71 12.71 -29.64
CA ASN A 258 14.06 12.81 -30.95
C ASN A 258 12.79 11.96 -31.12
N ASN A 259 12.48 11.05 -30.19
CA ASN A 259 11.27 10.24 -30.22
C ASN A 259 10.12 10.88 -29.42
N ILE A 260 10.40 11.96 -28.68
CA ILE A 260 9.36 12.72 -27.96
C ILE A 260 8.80 13.78 -28.90
N GLY A 261 7.47 13.85 -28.98
CA GLY A 261 6.79 14.83 -29.81
C GLY A 261 7.14 16.25 -29.40
N THR A 262 7.10 17.19 -30.34
CA THR A 262 7.38 18.61 -30.06
C THR A 262 6.30 19.51 -30.64
N ASN A 263 6.00 20.57 -29.88
CA ASN A 263 5.19 21.71 -30.31
C ASN A 263 6.08 22.95 -30.34
N THR A 264 5.93 23.79 -31.35
CA THR A 264 6.55 25.11 -31.40
C THR A 264 5.52 26.15 -30.99
N ILE A 265 5.80 26.91 -29.94
CA ILE A 265 4.92 27.97 -29.45
C ILE A 265 5.59 29.32 -29.73
N THR A 266 4.85 30.24 -30.35
CA THR A 266 5.32 31.59 -30.61
C THR A 266 4.90 32.52 -29.47
N ILE A 267 5.86 32.98 -28.67
CA ILE A 267 5.63 33.92 -27.56
C ILE A 267 5.97 35.35 -27.97
N ALA A 268 5.14 36.31 -27.56
CA ALA A 268 5.42 37.73 -27.78
C ALA A 268 6.36 38.24 -26.69
N GLN A 269 7.62 38.52 -27.03
CA GLN A 269 8.57 39.13 -26.08
C GLN A 269 8.27 40.62 -25.87
N ASN A 270 7.93 41.34 -26.94
CA ASN A 270 7.63 42.78 -26.97
C ASN A 270 6.83 43.13 -28.24
N LYS A 271 6.31 44.37 -28.35
CA LYS A 271 5.40 44.82 -29.43
C LYS A 271 5.77 44.42 -30.87
N ASN A 272 7.05 44.16 -31.16
CA ASN A 272 7.55 43.82 -32.50
C ASN A 272 8.46 42.58 -32.54
N LYS A 273 8.55 41.77 -31.47
CA LYS A 273 9.42 40.58 -31.43
C LYS A 273 8.67 39.38 -30.88
N THR A 274 8.69 38.32 -31.65
CA THR A 274 8.26 36.99 -31.24
C THR A 274 9.47 36.09 -31.07
N GLU A 275 9.40 35.18 -30.13
CA GLU A 275 10.35 34.08 -29.94
C GLU A 275 9.59 32.77 -30.13
N GLU A 276 10.23 31.79 -30.75
CA GLU A 276 9.70 30.43 -30.85
C GLU A 276 10.36 29.59 -29.75
N ILE A 277 9.54 29.00 -28.90
CA ILE A 277 9.98 28.04 -27.90
C ILE A 277 9.57 26.63 -28.34
N THR A 278 10.43 25.65 -28.06
CA THR A 278 10.13 24.23 -28.27
C THR A 278 9.61 23.63 -26.98
N VAL A 279 8.43 23.03 -27.04
CA VAL A 279 7.77 22.35 -25.91
C VAL A 279 7.64 20.88 -26.25
N TYR A 280 8.02 20.01 -25.32
CA TYR A 280 8.02 18.58 -25.52
C TYR A 280 6.70 17.97 -25.06
N VAL A 281 6.07 17.18 -25.91
CA VAL A 281 4.76 16.59 -25.67
C VAL A 281 4.94 15.17 -25.21
N TYR A 282 4.71 14.93 -23.93
CA TYR A 282 4.71 13.59 -23.34
C TYR A 282 3.30 13.04 -23.31
N ASN A 283 3.17 11.73 -23.54
CA ASN A 283 1.89 11.04 -23.45
C ASN A 283 2.12 9.59 -22.99
N GLY A 284 1.40 9.13 -21.97
CA GLY A 284 1.37 7.72 -21.61
C GLY A 284 2.59 7.25 -20.81
N PHE A 285 3.08 6.04 -21.06
CA PHE A 285 4.17 5.44 -20.29
C PHE A 285 5.45 5.36 -21.10
N TYR A 286 6.57 5.72 -20.48
CA TYR A 286 7.91 5.56 -21.02
C TYR A 286 8.69 4.63 -20.10
N TYR A 287 9.31 3.59 -20.66
CA TYR A 287 10.17 2.67 -19.95
C TYR A 287 11.60 2.87 -20.41
N VAL A 288 12.52 3.07 -19.47
CA VAL A 288 13.94 3.25 -19.74
C VAL A 288 14.74 2.22 -18.94
N ASP A 289 15.41 1.32 -19.65
CA ASP A 289 16.36 0.38 -19.08
C ASP A 289 17.73 1.05 -18.90
N GLY A 290 17.83 1.89 -17.86
CA GLY A 290 19.02 2.66 -17.53
C GLY A 290 18.71 3.85 -16.63
N ASN A 291 19.64 4.80 -16.63
CA ASN A 291 19.48 6.10 -15.98
C ASN A 291 18.81 7.08 -16.95
N VAL A 292 18.09 8.06 -16.41
CA VAL A 292 17.50 9.16 -17.17
C VAL A 292 18.05 10.49 -16.67
N THR A 293 18.45 11.36 -17.58
CA THR A 293 18.65 12.78 -17.32
C THR A 293 17.55 13.56 -18.03
N ILE A 294 16.74 14.34 -17.31
CA ILE A 294 15.60 15.07 -17.86
C ILE A 294 15.66 16.56 -17.56
N SER A 295 15.15 17.40 -18.47
CA SER A 295 14.89 18.83 -18.28
C SER A 295 14.01 19.39 -19.41
N GLY A 296 13.61 20.66 -19.30
CA GLY A 296 12.96 21.40 -20.36
C GLY A 296 11.48 21.71 -20.10
N MET A 297 10.85 22.31 -21.10
CA MET A 297 9.43 22.70 -21.08
C MET A 297 8.58 21.57 -21.66
N TYR A 298 7.48 21.23 -21.00
CA TYR A 298 6.67 20.09 -21.41
C TYR A 298 5.17 20.36 -21.47
N GLN A 299 4.45 19.46 -22.13
CA GLN A 299 2.99 19.36 -22.20
C GLN A 299 2.58 17.89 -22.14
N GLY A 300 1.35 17.66 -21.70
CA GLY A 300 0.72 16.34 -21.65
C GLY A 300 1.11 15.52 -20.42
N ASP A 301 0.46 14.37 -20.29
CA ASP A 301 0.53 13.52 -19.11
C ASP A 301 1.35 12.27 -19.40
N ALA A 302 2.36 12.01 -18.57
CA ALA A 302 3.15 10.81 -18.73
C ALA A 302 3.81 10.29 -17.45
N VAL A 303 4.12 8.99 -17.49
CA VAL A 303 4.99 8.31 -16.52
C VAL A 303 6.30 7.96 -17.20
N ILE A 304 7.41 8.30 -16.56
CA ILE A 304 8.74 7.88 -16.99
C ILE A 304 9.30 6.96 -15.91
N PHE A 305 9.39 5.66 -16.23
CA PHE A 305 10.02 4.67 -15.38
C PHE A 305 11.45 4.40 -15.85
N ALA A 306 12.42 4.61 -14.98
CA ALA A 306 13.82 4.31 -15.22
C ALA A 306 14.28 3.17 -14.30
N THR A 307 14.93 2.12 -14.82
CA THR A 307 15.44 1.01 -13.97
C THR A 307 16.60 1.45 -13.08
N GLY A 308 17.29 2.53 -13.44
CA GLY A 308 18.37 3.15 -12.67
C GLY A 308 17.93 4.42 -11.93
N ASN A 309 18.75 5.46 -12.04
CA ASN A 309 18.53 6.76 -11.40
C ASN A 309 17.86 7.77 -12.36
N ILE A 310 17.19 8.77 -11.80
CA ILE A 310 16.68 9.92 -12.55
C ILE A 310 17.38 11.19 -12.04
N ASN A 311 17.92 11.99 -12.95
CA ASN A 311 18.53 13.28 -12.66
C ASN A 311 17.80 14.40 -13.40
N VAL A 312 17.24 15.36 -12.66
CA VAL A 312 16.63 16.56 -13.23
C VAL A 312 17.71 17.64 -13.33
N SER A 313 18.24 17.80 -14.54
CA SER A 313 19.48 18.57 -14.79
C SER A 313 19.28 20.08 -14.90
N SER A 314 18.03 20.53 -15.08
CA SER A 314 17.61 21.93 -15.17
C SER A 314 16.09 21.99 -14.95
N ASP A 315 15.48 23.16 -15.10
CA ASP A 315 14.04 23.35 -14.91
C ASP A 315 13.23 22.35 -15.75
N LEU A 316 12.17 21.79 -15.14
CA LEU A 316 11.23 20.87 -15.76
C LEU A 316 9.82 21.42 -15.52
N THR A 317 9.27 22.14 -16.50
CA THR A 317 8.10 22.99 -16.31
C THR A 317 7.00 22.72 -17.35
N PRO A 318 5.72 22.56 -16.93
CA PRO A 318 4.60 22.45 -17.85
C PRO A 318 4.28 23.83 -18.42
N ILE A 319 4.11 23.91 -19.74
CA ILE A 319 3.87 25.17 -20.45
C ILE A 319 2.57 25.05 -21.26
N ASN A 320 1.63 25.97 -21.06
CA ASN A 320 0.40 26.00 -21.87
C ASN A 320 0.63 26.55 -23.29
N ASN A 321 -0.44 26.59 -24.10
CA ASN A 321 -0.37 27.03 -25.50
C ASN A 321 -0.04 28.52 -25.69
N THR A 322 0.06 29.32 -24.61
CA THR A 322 0.50 30.72 -24.67
C THR A 322 1.95 30.91 -24.24
N GLY A 323 2.64 29.82 -23.88
CA GLY A 323 4.04 29.86 -23.45
C GLY A 323 4.22 30.23 -21.97
N GLN A 324 3.18 30.09 -21.16
CA GLN A 324 3.22 30.37 -19.72
C GLN A 324 3.29 29.08 -18.91
N VAL A 325 3.98 29.12 -17.76
CA VAL A 325 3.98 28.02 -16.79
C VAL A 325 2.57 27.81 -16.28
N ASP A 326 2.06 26.59 -16.45
CA ASP A 326 0.68 26.23 -16.17
C ASP A 326 0.62 24.75 -15.78
N PRO A 327 0.45 24.43 -14.48
CA PRO A 327 0.35 23.05 -14.00
C PRO A 327 -0.73 22.21 -14.69
N THR A 328 -1.76 22.83 -15.26
CA THR A 328 -2.82 22.13 -15.99
C THR A 328 -2.41 21.71 -17.40
N ALA A 329 -1.25 22.17 -17.89
CA ALA A 329 -0.76 21.83 -19.24
C ALA A 329 -0.17 20.42 -19.35
N GLY A 330 0.09 19.75 -18.22
CA GLY A 330 0.50 18.35 -18.18
C GLY A 330 0.99 17.90 -16.81
N SER A 331 0.91 16.60 -16.55
CA SER A 331 1.40 15.95 -15.32
C SER A 331 2.47 14.91 -15.62
N LEU A 332 3.70 15.12 -15.15
CA LEU A 332 4.77 14.14 -15.21
C LEU A 332 4.95 13.40 -13.89
N THR A 333 5.06 12.08 -13.97
CA THR A 333 5.46 11.22 -12.85
C THR A 333 6.77 10.50 -13.19
N LEU A 334 7.81 10.75 -12.40
CA LEU A 334 9.15 10.18 -12.58
C LEU A 334 9.35 9.07 -11.54
N ILE A 335 9.57 7.84 -11.99
CA ILE A 335 9.68 6.65 -11.13
C ILE A 335 11.03 5.98 -11.37
N ALA A 336 11.80 5.80 -10.30
CA ALA A 336 13.07 5.11 -10.33
C ALA A 336 13.20 4.19 -9.11
N PRO A 337 13.55 2.90 -9.25
CA PRO A 337 14.02 2.09 -8.13
C PRO A 337 15.33 2.62 -7.52
N GLY A 338 16.11 3.38 -8.29
CA GLY A 338 17.31 4.08 -7.81
C GLY A 338 17.01 5.43 -7.17
N ASP A 339 18.00 6.32 -7.25
CA ASP A 339 17.91 7.68 -6.71
C ASP A 339 17.20 8.64 -7.69
N VAL A 340 16.53 9.64 -7.13
CA VAL A 340 16.03 10.79 -7.90
C VAL A 340 16.72 12.05 -7.39
N VAL A 341 17.42 12.74 -8.27
CA VAL A 341 18.24 13.92 -7.95
C VAL A 341 17.66 15.15 -8.64
N ILE A 342 17.49 16.23 -7.89
CA ILE A 342 17.20 17.57 -8.43
C ILE A 342 18.25 18.56 -7.93
N GLU A 343 18.78 19.38 -8.82
CA GLU A 343 19.81 20.37 -8.47
C GLU A 343 19.50 21.71 -9.13
N ASN A 344 19.46 22.79 -8.32
CA ASN A 344 19.30 24.18 -8.79
C ASN A 344 18.24 24.36 -9.88
N SER A 345 17.08 23.74 -9.71
CA SER A 345 16.02 23.65 -10.71
C SER A 345 14.63 23.82 -10.11
N THR A 346 13.71 24.32 -10.93
CA THR A 346 12.28 24.33 -10.67
C THR A 346 11.62 23.16 -11.39
N VAL A 347 11.04 22.24 -10.65
CA VAL A 347 10.50 20.98 -11.13
C VAL A 347 9.02 20.92 -10.83
N TYR A 348 8.22 20.64 -11.84
CA TYR A 348 6.79 20.36 -11.73
C TYR A 348 6.59 18.89 -12.09
N ALA A 349 6.57 18.01 -11.10
CA ALA A 349 6.43 16.57 -11.31
C ALA A 349 6.16 15.85 -9.98
N ASN A 350 5.57 14.66 -10.07
CA ASN A 350 5.60 13.69 -9.00
C ASN A 350 6.85 12.81 -9.12
N LEU A 351 7.53 12.57 -8.00
CA LEU A 351 8.80 11.85 -7.96
C LEU A 351 8.68 10.61 -7.06
N MET A 352 9.10 9.46 -7.57
CA MET A 352 9.15 8.21 -6.80
C MET A 352 10.55 7.60 -6.89
N ALA A 353 11.23 7.46 -5.75
CA ALA A 353 12.61 6.98 -5.64
C ALA A 353 12.72 5.77 -4.71
N GLY A 354 12.98 4.58 -5.25
CA GLY A 354 13.26 3.39 -4.45
C GLY A 354 14.55 3.52 -3.63
N GLY A 355 15.46 4.40 -4.05
CA GLY A 355 16.58 4.88 -3.27
C GLY A 355 16.30 6.20 -2.56
N THR A 356 17.25 7.11 -2.67
CA THR A 356 17.21 8.41 -1.99
C THR A 356 16.70 9.49 -2.93
N PHE A 357 15.74 10.28 -2.46
CA PHE A 357 15.45 11.58 -3.06
C PHE A 357 16.49 12.60 -2.59
N GLN A 358 17.20 13.21 -3.53
CA GLN A 358 18.28 14.15 -3.26
C GLN A 358 17.95 15.50 -3.87
N ALA A 359 18.01 16.56 -3.06
CA ALA A 359 17.84 17.93 -3.53
C ALA A 359 19.03 18.79 -3.11
N TRP A 360 19.62 19.49 -4.08
CA TRP A 360 20.80 20.32 -3.89
C TRP A 360 20.61 21.74 -4.42
N GLY A 361 21.33 22.68 -3.82
CA GLY A 361 21.27 24.08 -4.21
C GLY A 361 19.88 24.68 -3.96
N ASN A 362 19.48 25.64 -4.79
CA ASN A 362 18.17 26.29 -4.69
C ASN A 362 17.18 25.55 -5.60
N ALA A 363 16.60 24.47 -5.11
CA ALA A 363 15.68 23.63 -5.86
C ALA A 363 14.23 23.83 -5.38
N TRP A 364 13.30 23.87 -6.33
CA TRP A 364 11.87 24.04 -6.10
C TRP A 364 11.13 22.86 -6.72
N LEU A 365 10.26 22.22 -5.95
CA LEU A 365 9.42 21.12 -6.42
C LEU A 365 7.95 21.45 -6.22
N TYR A 366 7.20 21.53 -7.32
CA TYR A 366 5.75 21.56 -7.36
C TYR A 366 5.26 20.16 -7.67
N GLY A 367 4.67 19.47 -6.70
CA GLY A 367 4.22 18.09 -6.83
C GLY A 367 4.42 17.29 -5.55
N ALA A 368 4.65 15.98 -5.68
CA ALA A 368 4.81 15.06 -4.57
C ALA A 368 6.09 14.21 -4.67
N VAL A 369 6.57 13.70 -3.53
CA VAL A 369 7.71 12.79 -3.44
C VAL A 369 7.32 11.54 -2.64
N CYS A 370 7.65 10.37 -3.17
CA CYS A 370 7.66 9.11 -2.43
C CYS A 370 9.06 8.51 -2.53
N ALA A 371 9.79 8.34 -1.43
CA ALA A 371 11.13 7.76 -1.47
C ALA A 371 11.41 6.82 -0.29
N THR A 372 12.48 6.01 -0.35
CA THR A 372 12.93 5.25 0.85
C THR A 372 13.83 6.09 1.75
N GLY A 373 14.54 7.07 1.18
CA GLY A 373 15.38 8.01 1.90
C GLY A 373 15.33 9.43 1.35
N ALA A 374 15.83 10.40 2.11
CA ALA A 374 15.92 11.80 1.70
C ALA A 374 17.27 12.41 2.07
N ASN A 375 17.82 13.26 1.20
CA ASN A 375 19.02 14.04 1.46
C ASN A 375 18.89 15.46 0.91
N PHE A 376 18.85 16.44 1.81
CA PHE A 376 18.81 17.86 1.48
C PHE A 376 20.18 18.45 1.80
N GLY A 377 20.98 18.72 0.76
CA GLY A 377 22.42 18.97 0.81
C GLY A 377 22.91 20.21 1.60
N GLY A 378 22.47 20.38 2.85
CA GLY A 378 22.96 21.38 3.78
C GLY A 378 24.31 20.97 4.35
N GLY A 379 25.37 21.37 3.64
CA GLY A 379 26.73 21.54 4.18
C GLY A 379 27.19 20.55 5.23
N GLN A 380 27.35 19.26 4.89
CA GLN A 380 28.17 18.39 5.72
C GLN A 380 29.65 18.76 5.49
N GLY A 381 30.15 19.65 6.34
CA GLY A 381 31.57 19.95 6.46
C GLY A 381 32.34 18.65 6.71
N GLY A 382 33.01 18.15 5.67
CA GLY A 382 33.73 16.90 5.76
C GLY A 382 34.48 16.49 4.50
N GLY A 383 34.91 17.44 3.66
CA GLY A 383 35.84 17.15 2.57
C GLY A 383 35.48 17.82 1.25
N SER A 384 36.01 19.03 1.05
CA SER A 384 36.42 19.58 -0.24
C SER A 384 35.61 19.16 -1.48
N GLN A 385 34.40 19.70 -1.64
CA GLN A 385 33.99 20.49 -2.82
C GLN A 385 32.57 21.04 -2.60
N GLY A 386 32.49 22.32 -2.23
CA GLY A 386 31.38 23.19 -2.63
C GLY A 386 29.97 22.91 -2.09
N GLY A 387 29.80 22.58 -0.81
CA GLY A 387 28.47 22.56 -0.18
C GLY A 387 27.85 23.96 -0.12
N GLY A 388 27.15 24.35 -1.18
CA GLY A 388 26.37 25.58 -1.25
C GLY A 388 25.18 25.53 -0.29
N GLY A 389 24.97 26.60 0.47
CA GLY A 389 23.83 26.77 1.38
C GLY A 389 22.53 27.00 0.61
N GLY A 390 22.10 25.99 -0.14
CA GLY A 390 20.84 25.99 -0.88
C GLY A 390 19.64 25.80 0.03
N ASN A 391 18.47 26.18 -0.48
CA ASN A 391 17.18 25.88 0.12
C ASN A 391 16.39 24.96 -0.82
N PHE A 392 15.78 23.91 -0.29
CA PHE A 392 14.82 23.10 -1.01
C PHE A 392 13.40 23.52 -0.61
N ASP A 393 12.61 23.99 -1.57
CA ASP A 393 11.21 24.35 -1.33
C ASP A 393 10.30 23.36 -2.06
N MET A 394 9.27 22.88 -1.38
CA MET A 394 8.27 21.98 -1.95
C MET A 394 6.86 22.48 -1.68
N GLU A 395 6.04 22.50 -2.72
CA GLU A 395 4.63 22.86 -2.68
C GLU A 395 3.82 21.75 -3.36
N PHE A 396 2.71 21.33 -2.72
CA PHE A 396 1.83 20.36 -3.33
C PHE A 396 0.95 21.04 -4.40
N GLU A 397 1.07 20.57 -5.64
CA GLU A 397 0.25 21.04 -6.75
C GLU A 397 -0.81 20.00 -7.10
N SER A 398 -2.08 20.32 -6.82
CA SER A 398 -3.20 19.40 -7.04
C SER A 398 -3.49 19.12 -8.51
N ASP A 399 -3.11 20.04 -9.39
CA ASP A 399 -3.27 19.85 -10.85
C ASP A 399 -2.29 18.78 -11.39
N LEU A 400 -1.24 18.45 -10.64
CA LEU A 400 -0.30 17.36 -10.96
C LEU A 400 -0.75 16.02 -10.35
N ALA A 401 -2.05 15.73 -10.26
CA ALA A 401 -2.52 14.47 -9.70
C ALA A 401 -1.89 13.26 -10.43
N PRO A 402 -1.36 12.25 -9.70
CA PRO A 402 -0.91 11.01 -10.33
C PRO A 402 -2.13 10.30 -10.92
N GLN A 403 -1.95 9.54 -12.00
CA GLN A 403 -3.03 8.68 -12.44
C GLN A 403 -3.01 7.35 -11.71
N ASP A 404 -4.19 6.86 -11.36
CA ASP A 404 -4.42 5.73 -10.45
C ASP A 404 -3.71 4.42 -10.86
N ASN A 405 -3.30 4.29 -12.12
CA ASN A 405 -2.68 3.08 -12.66
C ASN A 405 -1.14 3.08 -12.60
N TYR A 406 -0.52 4.10 -11.97
CA TYR A 406 0.92 4.32 -12.04
C TYR A 406 1.69 3.53 -10.98
N VAL A 407 1.08 3.29 -9.82
CA VAL A 407 1.69 2.58 -8.69
C VAL A 407 0.78 1.43 -8.31
N PRO A 408 1.31 0.20 -8.12
CA PRO A 408 0.50 -0.92 -7.66
C PRO A 408 -0.22 -0.57 -6.34
N VAL A 409 -1.51 -0.91 -6.27
CA VAL A 409 -2.27 -0.76 -5.01
C VAL A 409 -1.73 -1.73 -3.98
N THR A 410 -1.50 -1.23 -2.77
CA THR A 410 -1.13 -2.06 -1.63
C THR A 410 -2.27 -2.07 -0.61
N ALA A 411 -2.38 -3.16 0.15
CA ALA A 411 -3.39 -3.24 1.19
C ALA A 411 -2.86 -4.00 2.40
N LYS A 412 -3.25 -3.56 3.61
CA LYS A 412 -2.83 -4.15 4.88
C LYS A 412 -3.99 -4.31 5.84
N ILE A 413 -4.17 -5.52 6.37
CA ILE A 413 -5.07 -5.76 7.49
C ILE A 413 -4.42 -5.20 8.76
N ILE A 414 -5.07 -4.21 9.37
CA ILE A 414 -4.59 -3.54 10.59
C ILE A 414 -5.04 -4.26 11.84
N ASN A 415 -6.29 -4.70 11.83
CA ASN A 415 -6.84 -5.54 12.87
C ASN A 415 -7.89 -6.46 12.28
N TRP A 416 -8.12 -7.57 12.97
CA TRP A 416 -9.20 -8.48 12.67
C TRP A 416 -9.78 -9.02 13.97
N GLN A 417 -11.05 -9.40 13.93
CA GLN A 417 -11.73 -10.05 15.03
C GLN A 417 -12.75 -11.05 14.52
N GLU A 418 -12.90 -12.14 15.26
CA GLU A 418 -14.03 -13.04 15.09
C GLU A 418 -15.25 -12.45 15.79
N LEU A 419 -16.35 -12.29 15.04
CA LEU A 419 -17.63 -11.93 15.62
C LEU A 419 -18.31 -13.20 16.11
N TYR A 420 -18.44 -13.32 17.44
CA TYR A 420 -19.17 -14.42 18.04
C TYR A 420 -20.60 -14.47 17.48
N PRO A 421 -21.14 -15.66 17.17
CA PRO A 421 -22.52 -15.79 16.78
C PRO A 421 -23.39 -15.23 17.91
N VAL A 422 -24.18 -14.21 17.61
CA VAL A 422 -25.36 -13.91 18.41
C VAL A 422 -26.24 -15.15 18.22
N PHE A 423 -26.35 -15.98 19.24
CA PHE A 423 -27.26 -17.13 19.20
C PHE A 423 -28.66 -16.57 18.90
N GLY A 424 -29.08 -16.67 17.64
CA GLY A 424 -30.45 -16.36 17.24
C GLY A 424 -31.35 -17.37 17.94
N ASN A 425 -32.24 -16.87 18.79
CA ASN A 425 -33.28 -17.66 19.44
C ASN A 425 -34.15 -18.41 18.43
#